data_AF-A0A8T6XQF5-F1
#
_entry.id   AF-A0A8T6XQF5-F1
#
_cell.length_a   1.000
_cell.length_b   1.000
_cell.length_c   1.000
_cell.angle_alpha   90.00
_cell.angle_beta   90.00
_cell.angle_gamma   90.00
#
_symmetry.space_group_name_H-M   'P 1'
#
loop_
_entity.id
_entity.type
_entity.pdbx_description
1 polymer ?
#
loop_
_entity_poly.entity_id
_entity_poly.type
_entity_poly.pdbx_seq_one_letter_code
_entity_poly.pdbx_strand_id
1 'polypeptide(L)'
;MLIWSLLWVLYLSIVNVGQLFYGYGWESLLLETGFYAIFLGPIQYESSIIIVFIIRWLVFRVEFGAGLIKMRGDKCWRNLTCLNYHHETQPMPNPLSRFFHLLPQKIHKIETFFNHIVQLGAVWLLFLPQPFATIGAIFIILSQLYLIISGNYAWLNWLTLLLAISGISDQYLAYMLPIIPPAELQASSI
;
A
#
# COMPACT_ATOMS: atom_id res chain seq x y z
N MET A 1 -10.73 -20.84 0.74
CA MET A 1 -11.68 -20.03 1.54
C MET A 1 -11.63 -20.38 3.03
N LEU A 2 -11.84 -21.64 3.43
CA LEU A 2 -11.87 -22.03 4.86
C LEU A 2 -10.59 -21.69 5.64
N ILE A 3 -9.42 -22.01 5.09
CA ILE A 3 -8.13 -21.71 5.75
C ILE A 3 -7.97 -20.19 5.97
N TRP A 4 -8.19 -19.39 4.92
CA TRP A 4 -8.14 -17.92 5.02
C TRP A 4 -9.17 -17.37 6.02
N SER A 5 -10.37 -17.93 6.07
CA SER A 5 -11.41 -17.53 7.03
C SER A 5 -10.98 -17.84 8.46
N LEU A 6 -10.40 -19.02 8.69
CA LEU A 6 -9.88 -19.40 10.00
C LEU A 6 -8.75 -18.47 10.45
N LEU A 7 -7.76 -18.21 9.59
CA LEU A 7 -6.68 -17.27 9.87
C LEU A 7 -7.20 -15.87 10.20
N TRP A 8 -8.20 -15.41 9.45
CA TRP A 8 -8.83 -14.12 9.68
C TRP A 8 -9.56 -14.07 11.04
N VAL A 9 -10.36 -15.08 11.38
CA VAL A 9 -11.06 -15.16 12.68
C VAL A 9 -10.06 -15.19 13.84
N LEU A 10 -8.98 -15.97 13.71
CA LEU A 10 -7.93 -16.04 14.73
C LEU A 10 -7.26 -14.67 14.93
N TYR A 11 -6.94 -13.97 13.83
CA TYR A 11 -6.36 -12.63 13.92
C TYR A 11 -7.33 -11.60 14.50
N LEU A 12 -8.60 -11.67 14.10
CA LEU A 12 -9.66 -10.81 14.64
C LEU A 12 -9.83 -11.00 16.15
N SER A 13 -9.71 -12.24 16.63
CA SER A 13 -9.72 -12.53 18.07
C SER A 13 -8.57 -11.82 18.78
N ILE A 14 -7.36 -11.85 18.22
CA ILE A 14 -6.18 -11.18 18.79
C ILE A 14 -6.42 -9.67 18.86
N VAL A 15 -6.89 -9.05 17.77
CA VAL A 15 -7.13 -7.59 17.72
C VAL A 15 -8.17 -7.16 18.76
N ASN A 16 -9.26 -7.93 18.92
CA ASN A 16 -10.29 -7.62 19.91
C ASN A 16 -9.80 -7.76 21.36
N VAL A 17 -9.00 -8.79 21.65
CA VAL A 17 -8.41 -8.98 22.99
C VAL A 17 -7.30 -7.96 23.28
N GLY A 18 -6.52 -7.59 22.26
CA GLY A 18 -5.39 -6.67 22.37
C GLY A 18 -5.75 -5.20 22.63
N GLN A 19 -7.00 -4.80 22.34
CA GLN A 19 -7.55 -3.46 22.61
C GLN A 19 -6.60 -2.33 22.18
N LEU A 20 -6.19 -1.46 23.13
CA LEU A 20 -5.36 -0.29 22.87
C LEU A 20 -4.03 -0.63 22.17
N PHE A 21 -3.42 -1.77 22.51
CA PHE A 21 -2.15 -2.19 21.90
C PHE A 21 -2.31 -2.62 20.43
N TYR A 22 -3.51 -3.04 20.04
CA TYR A 22 -3.88 -3.43 18.68
C TYR A 22 -4.84 -2.41 18.03
N GLY A 23 -4.89 -1.18 18.55
CA GLY A 23 -5.74 -0.10 18.04
C GLY A 23 -5.12 0.69 16.88
N TYR A 24 -3.96 0.27 16.36
CA TYR A 24 -3.26 0.96 15.29
C TYR A 24 -3.86 0.68 13.92
N GLY A 25 -3.82 1.66 13.01
CA GLY A 25 -4.44 1.55 11.69
C GLY A 25 -3.92 0.39 10.82
N TRP A 26 -2.70 -0.10 11.07
CA TRP A 26 -2.17 -1.28 10.38
C TRP A 26 -2.88 -2.57 10.77
N GLU A 27 -3.39 -2.67 12.00
CA GLU A 27 -4.17 -3.83 12.49
C GLU A 27 -5.49 -3.93 11.74
N SER A 28 -6.23 -2.82 11.67
CA SER A 28 -7.49 -2.73 10.94
C SER A 28 -7.27 -2.98 9.44
N LEU A 29 -6.20 -2.42 8.86
CA LEU A 29 -5.87 -2.65 7.45
C LEU A 29 -5.63 -4.14 7.17
N LEU A 30 -4.87 -4.84 8.01
CA LEU A 30 -4.61 -6.27 7.84
C LEU A 30 -5.89 -7.10 7.94
N LEU A 31 -6.80 -6.76 8.85
CA LEU A 31 -8.10 -7.41 8.96
C LEU A 31 -8.97 -7.19 7.71
N GLU A 32 -9.03 -5.97 7.20
CA GLU A 32 -9.77 -5.67 5.96
C GLU A 32 -9.17 -6.40 4.76
N THR A 33 -7.85 -6.36 4.60
CA THR A 33 -7.14 -7.09 3.55
C THR A 33 -7.35 -8.60 3.65
N GLY A 34 -7.20 -9.17 4.84
CA GLY A 34 -7.38 -10.60 5.08
C GLY A 34 -8.81 -11.06 4.79
N PHE A 35 -9.81 -10.24 5.10
CA PHE A 35 -11.20 -10.52 4.78
C PHE A 35 -11.42 -10.58 3.25
N TYR A 36 -10.92 -9.61 2.50
CA TYR A 36 -11.05 -9.61 1.04
C TYR A 36 -10.25 -10.73 0.37
N ALA A 37 -9.10 -11.11 0.93
CA ALA A 37 -8.28 -12.20 0.44
C ALA A 37 -8.99 -13.57 0.47
N ILE A 38 -10.00 -13.77 1.34
CA ILE A 38 -10.84 -14.98 1.36
C ILE A 38 -11.50 -15.22 -0.01
N PHE A 39 -11.81 -14.14 -0.74
CA PHE A 39 -12.59 -14.16 -1.98
C PHE A 39 -11.75 -14.02 -3.26
N LEU A 40 -10.42 -13.97 -3.17
CA LEU A 40 -9.54 -13.87 -4.35
C LEU A 40 -9.61 -15.09 -5.27
N GLY A 41 -10.03 -16.24 -4.73
CA GLY A 41 -10.16 -17.48 -5.48
C GLY A 41 -8.84 -18.28 -5.59
N PRO A 42 -8.91 -19.51 -6.14
CA PRO A 42 -7.74 -20.34 -6.39
C PRO A 42 -6.92 -19.79 -7.56
N ILE A 43 -5.63 -20.14 -7.65
CA ILE A 43 -4.74 -19.72 -8.75
C ILE A 43 -5.21 -20.19 -10.12
N GLN A 44 -6.02 -21.26 -10.19
CA GLN A 44 -6.54 -21.85 -11.43
C GLN A 44 -7.71 -21.06 -12.04
N TYR A 45 -8.29 -20.09 -11.32
CA TYR A 45 -9.45 -19.33 -11.78
C TYR A 45 -9.14 -17.84 -11.76
N GLU A 46 -9.73 -17.09 -12.69
CA GLU A 46 -9.62 -15.64 -12.68
C GLU A 46 -10.25 -15.08 -11.41
N SER A 47 -9.53 -14.16 -10.76
CA SER A 47 -10.05 -13.42 -9.63
C SER A 47 -11.21 -12.52 -10.07
N SER A 48 -12.24 -12.41 -9.25
CA SER A 48 -13.35 -11.52 -9.52
C SER A 48 -12.88 -10.07 -9.67
N ILE A 49 -13.29 -9.41 -10.76
CA ILE A 49 -13.00 -8.00 -11.01
C ILE A 49 -13.47 -7.10 -9.85
N ILE A 50 -14.56 -7.47 -9.18
CA ILE A 50 -15.10 -6.75 -8.01
C ILE A 50 -14.09 -6.76 -6.87
N ILE A 51 -13.48 -7.92 -6.57
CA ILE A 51 -12.47 -8.04 -5.51
C ILE A 51 -11.22 -7.24 -5.86
N VAL A 52 -10.79 -7.25 -7.13
CA VAL A 52 -9.66 -6.42 -7.59
C VAL A 52 -9.96 -4.94 -7.39
N PHE A 53 -11.17 -4.46 -7.74
CA PHE A 53 -11.56 -3.07 -7.48
C PHE A 53 -11.63 -2.73 -5.99
N ILE A 54 -12.10 -3.64 -5.14
CA ILE A 54 -12.11 -3.45 -3.69
C ILE A 54 -10.68 -3.33 -3.14
N ILE A 55 -9.74 -4.14 -3.63
CA ILE A 55 -8.33 -4.04 -3.25
C ILE A 55 -7.74 -2.69 -3.69
N ARG A 56 -7.99 -2.26 -4.94
CA ARG A 56 -7.57 -0.92 -5.41
C ARG A 56 -8.19 0.20 -4.59
N TRP A 57 -9.46 0.05 -4.21
CA TRP A 57 -10.14 1.00 -3.32
C TRP A 57 -9.53 1.04 -1.92
N LEU A 58 -9.07 -0.10 -1.39
CA LEU A 58 -8.37 -0.16 -0.12
C LEU A 58 -7.02 0.57 -0.19
N VAL A 59 -6.21 0.33 -1.23
CA VAL A 59 -4.98 1.11 -1.49
C VAL A 59 -5.29 2.60 -1.58
N PHE A 60 -6.36 2.95 -2.31
CA PHE A 60 -6.79 4.33 -2.43
C PHE A 60 -7.11 4.97 -1.08
N ARG A 61 -7.93 4.32 -0.25
CA ARG A 61 -8.29 4.86 1.07
C ARG A 61 -7.07 5.06 1.97
N VAL A 62 -6.10 4.15 1.92
CA VAL A 62 -4.88 4.25 2.72
C VAL A 62 -4.03 5.44 2.27
N GLU A 63 -3.67 5.51 0.99
CA GLU A 63 -2.79 6.55 0.48
C GLU A 63 -3.45 7.92 0.49
N PHE A 64 -4.68 7.99 -0.04
CA PHE A 64 -5.42 9.25 -0.10
C PHE A 64 -5.78 9.74 1.30
N GLY A 65 -6.18 8.83 2.21
CA GLY A 65 -6.43 9.16 3.60
C GLY A 65 -5.18 9.72 4.31
N ALA A 66 -4.02 9.10 4.10
CA ALA A 66 -2.75 9.59 4.62
C ALA A 66 -2.41 10.98 4.09
N GLY A 67 -2.59 11.22 2.78
CA GLY A 67 -2.36 12.51 2.15
C GLY A 67 -3.30 13.59 2.69
N LEU A 68 -4.60 13.29 2.82
CA LEU A 68 -5.58 14.23 3.35
C LEU A 68 -5.32 14.60 4.82
N ILE A 69 -4.91 13.65 5.64
CA ILE A 69 -4.56 13.93 7.05
C ILE A 69 -3.34 14.86 7.13
N LYS A 70 -2.33 14.67 6.26
CA LYS A 70 -1.18 15.59 6.17
C LYS A 70 -1.62 16.99 5.75
N MET A 71 -2.47 17.09 4.73
CA MET A 71 -3.00 18.37 4.27
C MET A 71 -3.87 19.07 5.31
N ARG A 72 -4.64 18.32 6.10
CA ARG A 72 -5.47 18.83 7.20
C ARG A 72 -4.65 19.23 8.42
N GLY A 73 -3.55 18.53 8.67
CA GLY A 73 -2.71 18.66 9.85
C GLY A 73 -1.94 19.98 9.90
N ASP A 74 -0.67 19.90 10.25
CA ASP A 74 0.14 21.10 10.48
C ASP A 74 0.55 21.81 9.17
N LYS A 75 0.79 23.13 9.27
CA LYS A 75 1.29 23.99 8.19
C LYS A 75 2.61 23.50 7.61
N CYS A 76 3.42 22.75 8.37
CA CYS A 76 4.67 22.20 7.85
C CYS A 76 4.46 21.29 6.63
N TRP A 77 3.30 20.61 6.50
CA TRP A 77 3.05 19.72 5.35
C TRP A 77 2.85 20.54 4.09
N ARG A 78 2.10 21.64 4.22
CA ARG A 78 1.84 22.61 3.13
C ARG A 78 3.08 23.42 2.78
N ASN A 79 3.95 23.70 3.75
CA ASN A 79 5.23 24.38 3.55
C ASN A 79 6.37 23.44 3.12
N LEU A 80 6.09 22.12 2.98
CA LEU A 80 7.05 21.08 2.60
C LEU A 80 8.21 20.88 3.58
N THR A 81 8.04 21.21 4.86
CA THR A 81 9.10 21.17 5.87
C THR A 81 8.94 20.08 6.93
N CYS A 82 7.84 19.31 6.95
CA CYS A 82 7.65 18.32 8.02
C CYS A 82 8.74 17.24 8.06
N LEU A 83 9.29 16.84 6.91
CA LEU A 83 10.33 15.80 6.87
C LEU A 83 11.63 16.18 7.56
N ASN A 84 11.86 17.45 7.90
CA ASN A 84 12.97 17.88 8.74
C ASN A 84 12.94 17.21 10.14
N TYR A 85 11.75 16.87 10.65
CA TYR A 85 11.55 16.28 11.98
C TYR A 85 10.85 14.91 11.94
N HIS A 86 10.19 14.60 10.83
CA HIS A 86 9.40 13.37 10.70
C HIS A 86 10.24 12.10 10.84
N HIS A 87 11.47 12.08 10.28
CA HIS A 87 12.36 10.92 10.36
C HIS A 87 12.81 10.61 11.80
N GLU A 88 12.83 11.61 12.68
CA GLU A 88 13.12 11.49 14.11
C GLU A 88 11.88 11.06 14.90
N THR A 89 10.70 11.56 14.54
CA THR A 89 9.44 11.42 15.31
C THR A 89 8.53 10.30 14.82
N GLN A 90 8.90 9.62 13.73
CA GLN A 90 8.12 8.50 13.19
C GLN A 90 8.02 7.32 14.17
N PRO A 91 6.95 6.50 14.11
CA PRO A 91 6.62 5.52 15.15
C PRO A 91 7.70 4.47 15.42
N MET A 92 8.34 3.95 14.36
CA MET A 92 9.41 2.96 14.48
C MET A 92 10.57 3.35 13.56
N PRO A 93 11.54 4.14 14.05
CA PRO A 93 12.74 4.43 13.28
C PRO A 93 13.58 3.16 13.12
N ASN A 94 14.17 3.01 11.93
CA ASN A 94 15.10 1.94 11.61
C ASN A 94 16.55 2.49 11.62
N PRO A 95 17.60 1.64 11.47
CA PRO A 95 18.99 2.11 11.50
C PRO A 95 19.33 3.17 10.44
N LEU A 96 18.63 3.19 9.30
CA LEU A 96 18.83 4.18 8.24
C LEU A 96 18.08 5.49 8.51
N SER A 97 17.05 5.51 9.38
CA SER A 97 16.27 6.72 9.68
C SER A 97 17.13 7.90 10.13
N ARG A 98 18.23 7.65 10.86
CA ARG A 98 19.20 8.70 11.22
C ARG A 98 19.88 9.31 10.00
N PHE A 99 20.26 8.50 9.02
CA PHE A 99 20.84 9.01 7.77
C PHE A 99 19.84 9.89 7.03
N PHE A 100 18.59 9.44 6.91
CA PHE A 100 17.54 10.22 6.27
C PHE A 100 17.27 11.54 6.99
N HIS A 101 17.18 11.54 8.33
CA HIS A 101 17.02 12.76 9.12
C HIS A 101 18.12 13.81 8.89
N LEU A 102 19.34 13.37 8.57
CA LEU A 102 20.49 14.26 8.35
C LEU A 102 20.58 14.79 6.91
N LEU A 103 19.64 14.44 6.02
CA LEU A 103 19.64 14.94 4.65
C LEU A 103 19.39 16.47 4.61
N PRO A 104 19.93 17.18 3.61
CA PRO A 104 19.68 18.62 3.48
C PRO A 104 18.19 18.92 3.29
N GLN A 105 17.73 20.06 3.81
CA GLN A 105 16.34 20.53 3.70
C GLN A 105 15.79 20.53 2.26
N LYS A 106 16.64 20.76 1.25
CA LYS A 106 16.23 20.71 -0.16
C LYS A 106 15.70 19.33 -0.54
N ILE A 107 16.33 18.27 -0.05
CA ILE A 107 15.91 16.88 -0.28
C ILE A 107 14.59 16.62 0.46
N HIS A 108 14.47 17.03 1.72
CA HIS A 108 13.22 16.89 2.48
C HIS A 108 12.01 17.59 1.85
N LYS A 109 12.21 18.75 1.21
CA LYS A 109 11.15 19.42 0.45
C LYS A 109 10.71 18.59 -0.75
N ILE A 110 11.66 18.01 -1.48
CA ILE A 110 11.38 17.13 -2.62
C ILE A 110 10.63 15.87 -2.15
N GLU A 111 11.11 15.22 -1.08
CA GLU A 111 10.47 14.04 -0.49
C GLU A 111 9.03 14.36 -0.07
N THR A 112 8.81 15.48 0.62
CA THR A 112 7.48 15.89 1.06
C THR A 112 6.58 16.16 -0.14
N PHE A 113 7.08 16.87 -1.16
CA PHE A 113 6.33 17.17 -2.37
C PHE A 113 5.95 15.91 -3.15
N PHE A 114 6.90 15.00 -3.35
CA PHE A 114 6.66 13.72 -4.01
C PHE A 114 5.65 12.87 -3.24
N ASN A 115 5.73 12.87 -1.91
CA ASN A 115 4.73 12.22 -1.07
C ASN A 115 3.31 12.74 -1.37
N HIS A 116 3.13 14.06 -1.48
CA HIS A 116 1.83 14.64 -1.86
C HIS A 116 1.39 14.25 -3.28
N ILE A 117 2.31 14.23 -4.26
CA ILE A 117 1.99 13.79 -5.63
C ILE A 117 1.44 12.37 -5.61
N VAL A 118 2.12 11.44 -4.92
CA VAL A 118 1.71 10.04 -4.92
C VAL A 118 0.40 9.87 -4.17
N GLN A 119 0.32 10.39 -2.94
CA GLN A 119 -0.82 10.18 -2.04
C GLN A 119 -2.09 10.90 -2.47
N LEU A 120 -1.99 12.07 -3.08
CA LEU A 120 -3.16 12.86 -3.49
C LEU A 120 -3.47 12.76 -4.97
N GLY A 121 -2.47 12.47 -5.81
CA GLY A 121 -2.57 12.46 -7.27
C GLY A 121 -2.50 11.05 -7.86
N ALA A 122 -1.33 10.41 -7.76
CA ALA A 122 -1.07 9.13 -8.44
C ALA A 122 -2.04 8.01 -8.04
N VAL A 123 -2.56 8.07 -6.82
CA VAL A 123 -3.56 7.12 -6.31
C VAL A 123 -4.84 7.05 -7.13
N TRP A 124 -5.25 8.16 -7.77
CA TRP A 124 -6.44 8.18 -8.65
C TRP A 124 -6.24 7.40 -9.94
N LEU A 125 -4.98 7.25 -10.38
CA LEU A 125 -4.67 6.53 -11.61
C LEU A 125 -5.04 5.04 -11.51
N LEU A 126 -5.13 4.48 -10.29
CA LEU A 126 -5.55 3.08 -10.07
C LEU A 126 -6.93 2.73 -10.66
N PHE A 127 -7.79 3.73 -10.83
CA PHE A 127 -9.15 3.57 -11.38
C PHE A 127 -9.24 3.87 -12.89
N LEU A 128 -8.15 4.31 -13.51
CA LEU A 128 -8.09 4.56 -14.95
C LEU A 128 -7.76 3.27 -15.71
N PRO A 129 -8.07 3.20 -17.02
CA PRO A 129 -7.68 2.06 -17.85
C PRO A 129 -6.15 1.91 -17.91
N GLN A 130 -5.68 0.71 -18.26
CA GLN A 130 -4.26 0.49 -18.51
C GLN A 130 -3.78 1.35 -19.70
N PRO A 131 -2.55 1.91 -19.67
CA PRO A 131 -1.48 1.64 -18.69
C PRO A 131 -1.49 2.57 -17.46
N PHE A 132 -2.46 3.48 -17.34
CA PHE A 132 -2.45 4.50 -16.27
C PHE A 132 -2.53 3.87 -14.87
N ALA A 133 -3.34 2.82 -14.68
CA ALA A 133 -3.38 2.07 -13.42
C ALA A 133 -2.00 1.47 -13.06
N THR A 134 -1.29 0.91 -14.04
CA THR A 134 0.09 0.39 -13.81
C THR A 134 1.04 1.52 -13.41
N ILE A 135 0.96 2.68 -14.08
CA ILE A 135 1.80 3.85 -13.73
C ILE A 135 1.52 4.30 -12.28
N GLY A 136 0.25 4.43 -11.90
CA GLY A 136 -0.14 4.77 -10.53
C GLY A 136 0.36 3.77 -9.50
N ALA A 137 0.18 2.48 -9.78
CA ALA A 137 0.68 1.39 -8.92
C ALA A 137 2.20 1.45 -8.74
N ILE A 138 2.97 1.70 -9.80
CA ILE A 138 4.43 1.82 -9.73
C ILE A 138 4.83 3.01 -8.84
N PHE A 139 4.20 4.18 -9.01
CA PHE A 139 4.47 5.33 -8.14
C PHE A 139 4.20 5.03 -6.66
N ILE A 140 3.09 4.35 -6.37
CA ILE A 140 2.74 3.93 -5.01
C ILE A 140 3.79 2.95 -4.47
N ILE A 141 4.12 1.88 -5.22
CA ILE A 141 5.12 0.88 -4.82
C ILE A 141 6.47 1.52 -4.53
N LEU A 142 6.96 2.40 -5.41
CA LEU A 142 8.23 3.10 -5.23
C LEU A 142 8.19 3.99 -3.97
N SER A 143 7.07 4.68 -3.74
CA SER A 143 6.90 5.49 -2.53
C SER A 143 6.91 4.63 -1.26
N GLN A 144 6.28 3.47 -1.27
CA GLN A 144 6.24 2.54 -0.14
C GLN A 144 7.61 1.91 0.12
N LEU A 145 8.35 1.53 -0.92
CA LEU A 145 9.73 1.06 -0.79
C LEU A 145 10.62 2.13 -0.15
N TYR A 146 10.49 3.39 -0.59
CA TYR A 146 11.22 4.50 0.01
C TYR A 146 10.87 4.67 1.51
N LEU A 147 9.58 4.56 1.88
CA LEU A 147 9.14 4.63 3.28
C LEU A 147 9.67 3.47 4.13
N ILE A 148 9.75 2.25 3.57
CA ILE A 148 10.34 1.07 4.24
C ILE A 148 11.84 1.24 4.47
N ILE A 149 12.56 1.86 3.53
CA ILE A 149 14.00 2.12 3.67
C ILE A 149 14.26 3.22 4.69
N SER A 150 13.47 4.30 4.67
CA SER A 150 13.64 5.47 5.54
C SER A 150 13.05 5.33 6.95
N GLY A 151 12.13 4.39 7.17
CA GLY A 151 11.52 4.13 8.47
C GLY A 151 10.75 2.81 8.50
N ASN A 152 9.95 2.59 9.54
CA ASN A 152 9.12 1.39 9.67
C ASN A 152 7.71 1.77 10.19
N TYR A 153 6.68 1.31 9.50
CA TYR A 153 5.25 1.52 9.83
C TYR A 153 4.55 0.17 10.00
N ALA A 154 5.27 -0.78 10.59
CA ALA A 154 4.87 -2.18 10.73
C ALA A 154 4.58 -2.77 9.34
N TRP A 155 3.49 -3.51 9.23
CA TRP A 155 3.03 -4.07 7.96
C TRP A 155 2.17 -3.10 7.14
N LEU A 156 1.93 -1.86 7.57
CA LEU A 156 1.14 -0.90 6.77
C LEU A 156 1.76 -0.70 5.38
N ASN A 157 3.06 -0.40 5.35
CA ASN A 157 3.76 -0.11 4.10
C ASN A 157 3.86 -1.37 3.22
N TRP A 158 4.15 -2.52 3.84
CA TRP A 158 4.24 -3.79 3.15
C TRP A 158 2.90 -4.22 2.55
N LEU A 159 1.80 -4.10 3.30
CA LEU A 159 0.46 -4.37 2.77
C LEU A 159 0.12 -3.42 1.63
N THR A 160 0.32 -2.12 1.82
CA THR A 160 -0.01 -1.12 0.78
C THR A 160 0.77 -1.39 -0.50
N LEU A 161 2.06 -1.73 -0.38
CA LEU A 161 2.91 -2.15 -1.49
C LEU A 161 2.37 -3.40 -2.20
N LEU A 162 2.07 -4.46 -1.45
CA LEU A 162 1.56 -5.71 -2.04
C LEU A 162 0.21 -5.52 -2.72
N LEU A 163 -0.67 -4.73 -2.11
CA LEU A 163 -2.00 -4.47 -2.65
C LEU A 163 -1.96 -3.57 -3.88
N ALA A 164 -0.98 -2.66 -3.97
CA ALA A 164 -0.78 -1.83 -5.16
C ALA A 164 -0.45 -2.65 -6.41
N ILE A 165 0.06 -3.88 -6.27
CA ILE A 165 0.29 -4.81 -7.40
C ILE A 165 -1.01 -5.09 -8.16
N SER A 166 -2.18 -5.01 -7.50
CA SER A 166 -3.49 -5.14 -8.16
C SER A 166 -3.76 -4.10 -9.25
N GLY A 167 -2.99 -2.99 -9.29
CA GLY A 167 -3.04 -1.98 -10.35
C GLY A 167 -2.19 -2.30 -11.57
N ILE A 168 -1.24 -3.24 -11.47
CA ILE A 168 -0.34 -3.63 -12.57
C ILE A 168 -1.08 -4.58 -13.51
N SER A 169 -0.93 -4.42 -14.82
CA SER A 169 -1.51 -5.35 -15.79
C SER A 169 -0.76 -6.70 -15.81
N ASP A 170 -1.48 -7.77 -16.11
CA ASP A 170 -0.90 -9.11 -16.25
C ASP A 170 0.19 -9.16 -17.32
N GLN A 171 0.04 -8.39 -18.39
CA GLN A 171 1.05 -8.28 -19.44
C GLN A 171 2.38 -7.73 -18.89
N TYR A 172 2.33 -6.66 -18.09
CA TYR A 172 3.55 -6.12 -17.46
C TYR A 172 4.11 -7.05 -16.38
N LEU A 173 3.23 -7.73 -15.61
CA LEU A 173 3.67 -8.73 -14.63
C LEU A 173 4.39 -9.91 -15.29
N ALA A 174 3.89 -10.40 -16.42
CA ALA A 174 4.51 -11.49 -17.18
C ALA A 174 5.88 -11.11 -17.79
N TYR A 175 6.10 -9.82 -18.07
CA TYR A 175 7.42 -9.33 -18.48
C TYR A 175 8.41 -9.24 -17.29
N MET A 176 7.93 -8.87 -16.11
CA MET A 176 8.79 -8.68 -14.92
C MET A 176 9.08 -9.98 -14.17
N LEU A 177 8.12 -10.90 -14.15
CA LEU A 177 8.20 -12.17 -13.47
C LEU A 177 7.97 -13.29 -14.49
N PRO A 178 8.77 -14.36 -14.50
CA PRO A 178 8.57 -15.51 -15.38
C PRO A 178 7.40 -16.37 -14.88
N ILE A 179 6.20 -15.79 -14.77
CA ILE A 179 4.98 -16.45 -14.36
C ILE A 179 4.31 -16.98 -15.61
N ILE A 180 4.25 -18.31 -15.71
CA ILE A 180 3.48 -18.98 -16.75
C ILE A 180 2.05 -19.10 -16.21
N PRO A 181 1.04 -18.49 -16.85
CA PRO A 181 -0.34 -18.64 -16.41
C PRO A 181 -0.73 -20.13 -16.50
N PRO A 182 -1.48 -20.66 -15.51
CA PRO A 182 -2.00 -22.02 -15.55
C PRO A 182 -2.67 -22.34 -16.88
N ALA A 183 -2.50 -23.59 -17.36
CA ALA A 183 -3.03 -24.00 -18.66
C ALA A 183 -4.54 -23.80 -18.76
N GLU A 184 -5.25 -23.89 -17.63
CA GLU A 184 -6.69 -23.69 -17.50
C GLU A 184 -7.13 -22.26 -17.83
N LEU A 185 -6.30 -21.25 -17.55
CA LEU A 185 -6.58 -19.84 -17.84
C LEU A 185 -6.20 -19.45 -19.27
N GLN A 186 -5.29 -20.18 -19.90
CA GLN A 186 -4.93 -19.98 -21.32
C GLN A 186 -6.04 -20.48 -22.26
N ALA A 187 -6.80 -21.49 -21.83
CA ALA A 187 -7.89 -22.07 -22.62
C ALA A 187 -9.15 -21.19 -22.65
N SER A 188 -9.35 -20.30 -21.67
CA SER A 188 -10.51 -19.40 -21.57
C SER A 188 -10.38 -18.09 -22.34
N SER A 189 -9.20 -17.79 -22.91
CA SER A 189 -8.92 -16.57 -23.67
C SER A 189 -9.11 -16.69 -25.20
N ILE A 190 -9.88 -17.69 -25.66
CA ILE A 190 -10.34 -17.84 -27.07
C ILE A 190 -11.80 -17.40 -27.15
#